data_AF-A0A1X9Z7F3-F1
#
_entry.id   AF-A0A1X9Z7F3-F1
#
_cell.length_a   1.000
_cell.length_b   1.000
_cell.length_c   1.000
_cell.angle_alpha   90.00
_cell.angle_beta   90.00
_cell.angle_gamma   90.00
#
_symmetry.space_group_name_H-M   'P 1'
#
loop_
_entity.id
_entity.type
_entity.pdbx_description
1 polymer ?
#
loop_
_entity_poly.entity_id
_entity_poly.type
_entity_poly.pdbx_seq_one_letter_code
_entity_poly.pdbx_strand_id
1 'polypeptide(L)'
;MLSCNGNVEQGFEKIPPGLNVTEDLIRAIRPDKDYQYWACIRQGYFHNPNTNTEIITGKGDISYLMNNKFDDPKLGFLYKMWQGYFYIAYVDHNHLKLVTEEAQLIKFIGKIDSIEEALLIADIHNLSVDYTRAIGSSYKKVKNGYEFYLVKFHKCTVRTEPFKVSIDTLGNYKAKSLGFFYDVDDYTCYD
;
A
#
# COMPACT_ATOMS: atom_id res chain seq x y z
N MET A 1 18.13 -7.76 29.89
CA MET A 1 17.82 -7.10 28.62
C MET A 1 17.82 -8.16 27.54
N LEU A 2 16.65 -8.63 27.12
CA LEU A 2 16.53 -9.35 25.86
C LEU A 2 16.73 -8.30 24.76
N SER A 3 17.84 -8.40 24.03
CA SER A 3 18.11 -7.53 22.89
C SER A 3 17.15 -7.94 21.79
N CYS A 4 16.27 -7.04 21.33
CA CYS A 4 15.61 -7.33 20.05
C CYS A 4 16.71 -7.53 19.02
N ASN A 5 16.64 -8.64 18.30
CA ASN A 5 17.60 -8.91 17.26
C ASN A 5 17.18 -8.09 16.02
N GLY A 6 17.50 -6.80 16.01
CA GLY A 6 17.23 -5.87 14.92
C GLY A 6 18.10 -6.10 13.68
N ASN A 7 18.76 -7.26 13.60
CA ASN A 7 19.66 -7.62 12.52
C ASN A 7 18.86 -7.96 11.27
N VAL A 8 19.05 -7.14 10.25
CA VAL A 8 18.56 -7.37 8.91
C VAL A 8 19.49 -8.36 8.22
N GLU A 9 18.94 -9.34 7.50
CA GLU A 9 19.72 -10.31 6.73
C GLU A 9 20.65 -9.64 5.69
N GLN A 10 21.76 -10.31 5.37
CA GLN A 10 22.71 -9.78 4.39
C GLN A 10 22.08 -9.62 3.00
N GLY A 11 22.43 -8.51 2.33
CA GLY A 11 21.98 -8.20 0.97
C GLY A 11 20.61 -7.52 0.92
N PHE A 12 20.05 -7.10 2.06
CA PHE A 12 19.00 -6.10 2.11
C PHE A 12 19.61 -4.70 2.10
N GLU A 13 18.94 -3.79 1.43
CA GLU A 13 19.27 -2.38 1.30
C GLU A 13 18.18 -1.51 1.94
N LYS A 14 18.50 -0.26 2.25
CA LYS A 14 17.52 0.67 2.81
C LYS A 14 16.50 1.07 1.74
N ILE A 15 15.22 1.07 2.08
CA ILE A 15 14.14 1.57 1.22
C ILE A 15 14.40 3.05 0.89
N PRO A 16 14.30 3.47 -0.38
CA PRO A 16 14.44 4.87 -0.77
C PRO A 16 13.53 5.80 0.04
N PRO A 17 14.00 6.99 0.44
CA PRO A 17 13.19 7.91 1.23
C PRO A 17 11.91 8.33 0.48
N GLY A 18 10.83 8.59 1.23
CA GLY A 18 9.54 9.04 0.69
C GLY A 18 8.54 7.92 0.37
N LEU A 19 8.96 6.65 0.37
CA LEU A 19 8.09 5.50 0.08
C LEU A 19 7.25 5.02 1.28
N ASN A 20 6.83 5.94 2.15
CA ASN A 20 5.96 5.68 3.31
C ASN A 20 4.61 6.42 3.25
N VAL A 21 4.35 7.13 2.15
CA VAL A 21 3.11 7.88 1.91
C VAL A 21 2.26 7.11 0.89
N THR A 22 1.06 6.73 1.31
CA THR A 22 0.11 5.94 0.51
C THR A 22 -0.11 6.53 -0.89
N GLU A 23 -0.36 7.84 -0.97
CA GLU A 23 -0.65 8.54 -2.20
C GLU A 23 0.53 8.51 -3.19
N ASP A 24 1.76 8.51 -2.68
CA ASP A 24 2.95 8.41 -3.53
C ASP A 24 3.11 6.99 -4.10
N LEU A 25 2.80 5.96 -3.31
CA LEU A 25 2.74 4.57 -3.82
C LEU A 25 1.64 4.41 -4.88
N ILE A 26 0.48 5.02 -4.66
CA ILE A 26 -0.64 5.00 -5.62
C ILE A 26 -0.28 5.73 -6.93
N ARG A 27 0.46 6.84 -6.86
CA ARG A 27 0.91 7.58 -8.06
C ARG A 27 1.85 6.76 -8.94
N ALA A 28 2.53 5.77 -8.38
CA ALA A 28 3.45 4.90 -9.10
C ALA A 28 2.76 3.71 -9.80
N ILE A 29 1.45 3.50 -9.61
CA ILE A 29 0.68 2.42 -10.26
C ILE A 29 0.83 2.49 -11.77
N ARG A 30 1.25 1.38 -12.37
CA ARG A 30 1.29 1.19 -13.82
C ARG A 30 0.27 0.12 -14.23
N PRO A 31 -0.80 0.49 -14.96
CA PRO A 31 -1.77 -0.50 -15.41
C PRO A 31 -1.17 -1.49 -16.43
N ASP A 32 -1.73 -2.69 -16.48
CA ASP A 32 -1.34 -3.79 -17.38
C ASP A 32 -1.55 -3.46 -18.87
N LYS A 33 -2.48 -2.53 -19.12
CA LYS A 33 -2.86 -2.05 -20.44
C LYS A 33 -2.82 -0.54 -20.47
N ASP A 34 -2.64 0.00 -21.66
CA ASP A 34 -2.73 1.44 -21.88
C ASP A 34 -4.19 1.92 -21.94
N TYR A 35 -4.91 1.84 -20.81
CA TYR A 35 -6.30 2.32 -20.73
C TYR A 35 -6.37 3.79 -21.14
N GLN A 36 -7.33 4.12 -22.00
CA GLN A 36 -7.52 5.50 -22.47
C GLN A 36 -7.92 6.43 -21.32
N TYR A 37 -8.75 5.93 -20.41
CA TYR A 37 -9.25 6.64 -19.24
C TYR A 37 -9.15 5.75 -18.00
N TRP A 38 -8.45 6.24 -16.98
CA TRP A 38 -8.50 5.68 -15.64
C TRP A 38 -8.14 6.73 -14.59
N ALA A 39 -8.64 6.57 -13.37
CA ALA A 39 -8.26 7.39 -12.23
C ALA A 39 -8.30 6.58 -10.95
N CYS A 40 -7.29 6.75 -10.09
CA CYS A 40 -7.37 6.34 -8.69
C CYS A 40 -7.98 7.47 -7.87
N ILE A 41 -9.05 7.14 -7.16
CA ILE A 41 -9.89 8.08 -6.43
C ILE A 41 -9.83 7.73 -4.95
N ARG A 42 -9.66 8.74 -4.10
CA ARG A 42 -9.86 8.66 -2.66
C ARG A 42 -11.25 9.16 -2.34
N GLN A 43 -12.05 8.32 -1.71
CA GLN A 43 -13.35 8.70 -1.20
C GLN A 43 -13.28 8.89 0.31
N GLY A 44 -13.72 10.06 0.75
CA GLY A 44 -13.84 10.43 2.14
C GLY A 44 -14.86 9.60 2.93
N TYR A 45 -14.84 9.75 4.26
CA TYR A 45 -15.75 9.05 5.15
C TYR A 45 -17.13 9.72 5.16
N PHE A 46 -18.20 8.93 5.05
CA PHE A 46 -19.60 9.41 5.00
C PHE A 46 -20.01 10.34 6.16
N HIS A 47 -19.33 10.25 7.31
CA HIS A 47 -19.64 11.08 8.49
C HIS A 47 -18.79 12.34 8.62
N ASN A 48 -17.89 12.63 7.66
CA ASN A 48 -17.14 13.87 7.62
C ASN A 48 -17.48 14.65 6.33
N PRO A 49 -18.37 15.65 6.37
CA PRO A 49 -18.74 16.45 5.20
C PRO A 49 -17.57 17.23 4.58
N ASN A 50 -16.40 17.26 5.24
CA ASN A 50 -15.18 17.89 4.71
C ASN A 50 -14.24 16.90 3.99
N THR A 51 -14.51 15.59 3.97
CA THR A 51 -13.70 14.65 3.20
C THR A 51 -14.29 14.51 1.79
N ASN A 52 -13.77 15.31 0.88
CA ASN A 52 -14.15 15.32 -0.53
C ASN A 52 -13.59 14.09 -1.27
N THR A 53 -14.29 13.71 -2.35
CA THR A 53 -13.73 12.85 -3.39
C THR A 53 -12.50 13.55 -3.99
N GLU A 54 -11.37 12.85 -4.02
CA GLU A 54 -10.12 13.36 -4.56
C GLU A 54 -9.54 12.41 -5.59
N ILE A 55 -9.01 12.96 -6.67
CA ILE A 55 -8.27 12.20 -7.68
C ILE A 55 -6.79 12.21 -7.27
N ILE A 56 -6.23 11.03 -7.00
CA ILE A 56 -4.83 10.87 -6.58
C ILE A 56 -3.89 10.83 -7.79
N THR A 57 -4.28 10.09 -8.82
CA THR A 57 -3.58 9.95 -10.10
C THR A 57 -4.54 9.42 -11.16
N GLY A 58 -4.18 9.53 -12.44
CA GLY A 58 -4.97 9.00 -13.53
C GLY A 58 -4.44 9.39 -14.90
N LYS A 59 -5.12 8.90 -15.94
CA LYS A 59 -4.87 9.21 -17.35
C LYS A 59 -6.19 9.52 -18.05
N GLY A 60 -6.14 10.48 -18.98
CA GLY A 60 -7.27 10.87 -19.82
C GLY A 60 -8.14 11.97 -19.20
N ASP A 61 -9.31 12.21 -19.81
CA ASP A 61 -10.30 13.15 -19.28
C ASP A 61 -11.06 12.52 -18.11
N ILE A 62 -10.70 12.90 -16.89
CA ILE A 62 -11.31 12.36 -15.67
C ILE A 62 -12.76 12.83 -15.50
N SER A 63 -13.12 13.97 -16.11
CA SER A 63 -14.51 14.45 -16.12
C SER A 63 -15.41 13.48 -16.86
N TYR A 64 -14.89 12.82 -17.90
CA TYR A 64 -15.62 11.74 -18.58
C TYR A 64 -15.95 10.60 -17.62
N LEU A 65 -14.99 10.17 -16.79
CA LEU A 65 -15.22 9.12 -15.78
C LEU A 65 -16.29 9.54 -14.76
N MET A 66 -16.16 10.75 -14.21
CA MET A 66 -17.06 11.25 -13.15
C MET A 66 -18.48 11.57 -13.64
N ASN A 67 -18.62 11.95 -14.92
CA ASN A 67 -19.94 12.28 -15.51
C ASN A 67 -20.73 11.04 -15.93
N ASN A 68 -20.06 9.91 -16.21
CA ASN A 68 -20.74 8.64 -16.38
C ASN A 68 -21.23 8.20 -15.01
N LYS A 69 -22.49 8.48 -14.65
CA LYS A 69 -23.05 8.14 -13.34
C LYS A 69 -22.81 6.67 -13.02
N PHE A 70 -21.91 6.40 -12.08
CA PHE A 70 -21.71 5.09 -11.49
C PHE A 70 -22.02 5.18 -10.00
N ASP A 71 -22.51 4.08 -9.44
CA ASP A 71 -22.70 4.00 -7.99
C ASP A 71 -21.31 4.01 -7.34
N ASP A 72 -21.04 5.04 -6.53
CA ASP A 72 -19.81 5.11 -5.76
C ASP A 72 -19.65 3.81 -4.95
N PRO A 73 -18.50 3.13 -5.05
CA PRO A 73 -18.32 1.85 -4.39
C PRO A 73 -18.31 2.08 -2.87
N LYS A 74 -18.96 1.23 -2.10
CA LYS A 74 -19.00 1.37 -0.62
C LYS A 74 -17.65 1.16 0.05
N LEU A 75 -16.70 0.55 -0.65
CA LEU A 75 -15.37 0.17 -0.19
C LEU A 75 -14.37 0.34 -1.34
N GLY A 76 -13.08 0.36 -0.97
CA GLY A 76 -11.96 0.42 -1.90
C GLY A 76 -10.93 -0.65 -1.60
N PHE A 77 -9.97 -0.82 -2.51
CA PHE A 77 -8.92 -1.84 -2.37
C PHE A 77 -7.99 -1.56 -1.18
N LEU A 78 -7.98 -0.31 -0.71
CA LEU A 78 -7.26 0.14 0.47
C LEU A 78 -8.15 1.03 1.32
N TYR A 79 -8.20 0.76 2.62
CA TYR A 79 -8.89 1.60 3.60
C TYR A 79 -7.88 2.18 4.58
N LYS A 80 -7.95 3.50 4.78
CA LYS A 80 -7.15 4.25 5.75
C LYS A 80 -8.06 4.93 6.74
N MET A 81 -7.92 4.54 8.00
CA MET A 81 -8.64 5.17 9.10
C MET A 81 -8.43 6.70 9.05
N TRP A 82 -9.53 7.45 9.04
CA TRP A 82 -9.59 8.92 8.92
C TRP A 82 -9.37 9.53 7.52
N GLN A 83 -8.82 8.78 6.56
CA GLN A 83 -8.64 9.26 5.18
C GLN A 83 -9.72 8.72 4.22
N GLY A 84 -10.35 7.60 4.58
CA GLY A 84 -11.37 6.95 3.77
C GLY A 84 -10.80 5.74 3.01
N TYR A 85 -11.25 5.53 1.77
CA TYR A 85 -10.82 4.40 0.95
C TYR A 85 -10.41 4.82 -0.46
N PHE A 86 -9.61 3.97 -1.09
CA PHE A 86 -9.09 4.19 -2.44
C PHE A 86 -9.64 3.15 -3.40
N TYR A 87 -10.09 3.60 -4.58
CA TYR A 87 -10.54 2.72 -5.66
C TYR A 87 -10.07 3.26 -7.01
N ILE A 88 -10.03 2.40 -8.03
CA ILE A 88 -9.72 2.83 -9.41
C ILE A 88 -10.99 2.73 -10.25
N ALA A 89 -11.31 3.78 -10.99
CA ALA A 89 -12.29 3.73 -12.07
C ALA A 89 -11.57 3.77 -13.42
N TYR A 90 -11.94 2.89 -14.35
CA TYR A 90 -11.32 2.82 -15.67
C TYR A 90 -12.32 2.40 -16.75
N VAL A 91 -12.04 2.78 -18.00
CA VAL A 91 -12.86 2.39 -19.16
C VAL A 91 -12.18 1.25 -19.89
N ASP A 92 -12.91 0.15 -20.07
CA ASP A 92 -12.47 -1.02 -20.81
C ASP A 92 -13.61 -1.50 -21.73
N HIS A 93 -13.34 -1.57 -23.03
CA HIS A 93 -14.34 -1.90 -24.06
C HIS A 93 -15.62 -1.03 -23.97
N ASN A 94 -15.47 0.29 -23.79
CA ASN A 94 -16.58 1.26 -23.60
C ASN A 94 -17.44 1.04 -22.35
N HIS A 95 -17.01 0.20 -21.42
CA HIS A 95 -17.66 0.02 -20.13
C HIS A 95 -16.80 0.57 -19.02
N LEU A 96 -17.42 1.33 -18.11
CA LEU A 96 -16.78 1.72 -16.87
C LEU A 96 -16.66 0.51 -15.94
N LYS A 97 -15.47 0.30 -15.38
CA LYS A 97 -15.15 -0.74 -14.42
C LYS A 97 -14.50 -0.13 -13.19
N LEU A 98 -14.66 -0.80 -12.06
CA LEU A 98 -14.08 -0.39 -10.79
C LEU A 98 -13.09 -1.44 -10.28
N VAL A 99 -12.09 -0.96 -9.55
CA VAL A 99 -11.13 -1.73 -8.77
C VAL A 99 -11.33 -1.35 -7.30
N THR A 100 -11.94 -2.25 -6.55
CA THR A 100 -12.31 -2.04 -5.14
C THR A 100 -11.72 -3.11 -4.21
N GLU A 101 -10.99 -4.07 -4.75
CA GLU A 101 -10.40 -5.18 -3.99
C GLU A 101 -8.95 -5.41 -4.42
N GLU A 102 -8.12 -5.95 -3.52
CA GLU A 102 -6.71 -6.26 -3.77
C GLU A 102 -6.51 -7.13 -5.03
N ALA A 103 -7.30 -8.19 -5.20
CA ALA A 103 -7.20 -9.07 -6.37
C ALA A 103 -7.50 -8.33 -7.69
N GLN A 104 -8.42 -7.36 -7.66
CA GLN A 104 -8.72 -6.53 -8.82
C GLN A 104 -7.58 -5.53 -9.09
N LEU A 105 -6.95 -5.00 -8.04
CA LEU A 105 -5.79 -4.11 -8.17
C LEU A 105 -4.60 -4.85 -8.79
N ILE A 106 -4.29 -6.04 -8.28
CA ILE A 106 -3.24 -6.91 -8.83
C ILE A 106 -3.51 -7.20 -10.31
N LYS A 107 -4.77 -7.51 -10.67
CA LYS A 107 -5.15 -7.73 -12.07
C LYS A 107 -5.01 -6.45 -12.92
N PHE A 108 -5.36 -5.30 -12.37
CA PHE A 108 -5.25 -4.01 -13.06
C PHE A 108 -3.80 -3.61 -13.30
N ILE A 109 -2.88 -3.88 -12.37
CA ILE A 109 -1.43 -3.67 -12.52
C ILE A 109 -0.81 -4.74 -13.43
N GLY A 110 -1.31 -5.98 -13.35
CA GLY A 110 -0.87 -7.12 -14.15
C GLY A 110 0.42 -7.77 -13.64
N LYS A 111 1.49 -6.98 -13.47
CA LYS A 111 2.78 -7.45 -12.94
C LYS A 111 3.36 -6.45 -11.95
N ILE A 112 3.60 -6.89 -10.72
CA ILE A 112 4.27 -6.08 -9.69
C ILE A 112 5.77 -6.06 -10.00
N ASP A 113 6.29 -4.96 -10.53
CA ASP A 113 7.69 -4.85 -10.95
C ASP A 113 8.40 -3.58 -10.49
N SER A 114 7.70 -2.75 -9.70
CA SER A 114 8.26 -1.63 -8.95
C SER A 114 8.27 -1.90 -7.43
N ILE A 115 9.13 -1.19 -6.70
CA ILE A 115 9.14 -1.26 -5.24
C ILE A 115 7.88 -0.60 -4.68
N GLU A 116 7.39 0.45 -5.34
CA GLU A 116 6.21 1.22 -4.95
C GLU A 116 4.93 0.39 -5.01
N GLU A 117 4.71 -0.35 -6.10
CA GLU A 117 3.55 -1.26 -6.21
C GLU A 117 3.64 -2.40 -5.19
N ALA A 118 4.83 -2.94 -4.95
CA ALA A 118 5.01 -3.97 -3.92
C ALA A 118 4.73 -3.42 -2.51
N LEU A 119 5.19 -2.19 -2.20
CA LEU A 119 4.87 -1.52 -0.94
C LEU A 119 3.39 -1.17 -0.83
N LEU A 120 2.70 -0.85 -1.94
CA LEU A 120 1.25 -0.65 -1.93
C LEU A 120 0.50 -1.93 -1.54
N ILE A 121 0.92 -3.09 -2.04
CA ILE A 121 0.36 -4.38 -1.61
C ILE A 121 0.62 -4.60 -0.12
N ALA A 122 1.84 -4.34 0.37
CA ALA A 122 2.13 -4.44 1.81
C ALA A 122 1.24 -3.50 2.66
N ASP A 123 0.95 -2.30 2.16
CA ASP A 123 0.16 -1.28 2.84
C ASP A 123 -1.33 -1.66 2.94
N ILE A 124 -1.87 -2.36 1.94
CA ILE A 124 -3.20 -3.02 2.00
C ILE A 124 -3.27 -3.99 3.19
N HIS A 125 -2.16 -4.68 3.49
CA HIS A 125 -2.04 -5.57 4.65
C HIS A 125 -1.64 -4.87 5.95
N ASN A 126 -1.73 -3.52 6.00
CA ASN A 126 -1.37 -2.67 7.14
C ASN A 126 0.11 -2.77 7.57
N LEU A 127 1.00 -3.01 6.61
CA LEU A 127 2.44 -2.94 6.83
C LEU A 127 3.01 -1.70 6.15
N SER A 128 3.81 -0.94 6.88
CA SER A 128 4.38 0.32 6.40
C SER A 128 5.88 0.40 6.67
N VAL A 129 6.51 1.33 5.96
CA VAL A 129 7.93 1.65 6.14
C VAL A 129 8.11 2.51 7.37
N ASP A 130 9.05 2.12 8.23
CA ASP A 130 9.52 2.91 9.37
C ASP A 130 11.01 3.21 9.22
N TYR A 131 11.31 4.44 8.79
CA TYR A 131 12.68 4.91 8.56
C TYR A 131 13.50 5.13 9.83
N THR A 132 12.90 5.02 11.03
CA THR A 132 13.64 5.13 12.29
C THR A 132 14.61 3.95 12.49
N ARG A 133 14.33 2.80 11.86
CA ARG A 133 15.06 1.55 12.08
C ARG A 133 15.23 0.75 10.80
N ALA A 134 16.36 0.06 10.67
CA ALA A 134 16.61 -0.83 9.53
C ALA A 134 15.59 -1.98 9.47
N ILE A 135 15.21 -2.56 10.62
CA ILE A 135 14.22 -3.65 10.78
C ILE A 135 12.76 -3.17 10.63
N GLY A 136 12.53 -2.35 9.62
CA GLY A 136 11.28 -1.66 9.32
C GLY A 136 11.38 -0.79 8.06
N SER A 137 12.58 -0.59 7.51
CA SER A 137 12.82 0.17 6.29
C SER A 137 13.87 -0.47 5.38
N SER A 138 13.92 -1.79 5.33
CA SER A 138 14.86 -2.52 4.46
C SER A 138 14.13 -3.36 3.42
N TYR A 139 14.71 -3.49 2.24
CA TYR A 139 14.18 -4.32 1.16
C TYR A 139 15.29 -5.04 0.41
N LYS A 140 14.90 -6.06 -0.34
CA LYS A 140 15.76 -6.80 -1.24
C LYS A 140 14.98 -7.16 -2.49
N LYS A 141 15.50 -6.77 -3.65
CA LYS A 141 14.97 -7.27 -4.92
C LYS A 141 15.41 -8.72 -5.12
N VAL A 142 14.45 -9.61 -5.38
CA VAL A 142 14.69 -11.03 -5.66
C VAL A 142 14.22 -11.36 -7.08
N LYS A 143 14.58 -12.56 -7.57
CA LYS A 143 14.27 -12.97 -8.95
C LYS A 143 12.79 -12.81 -9.31
N ASN A 144 11.90 -13.12 -8.37
CA ASN A 144 10.46 -13.15 -8.58
C ASN A 144 9.71 -12.06 -7.80
N GLY A 145 10.35 -10.94 -7.43
CA GLY A 145 9.67 -9.84 -6.74
C GLY A 145 10.55 -9.18 -5.69
N TYR A 146 10.00 -8.97 -4.50
CA TYR A 146 10.63 -8.21 -3.43
C TYR A 146 10.46 -8.89 -2.07
N GLU A 147 11.50 -8.80 -1.25
CA GLU A 147 11.43 -9.07 0.18
C GLU A 147 11.62 -7.78 0.95
N PHE A 148 10.95 -7.66 2.11
CA PHE A 148 11.02 -6.48 2.95
C PHE A 148 11.13 -6.83 4.43
N TYR A 149 11.69 -5.90 5.18
CA TYR A 149 11.43 -5.74 6.60
C TYR A 149 10.59 -4.48 6.79
N LEU A 150 9.34 -4.65 7.20
CA LEU A 150 8.35 -3.59 7.41
C LEU A 150 7.79 -3.69 8.82
N VAL A 151 7.00 -2.71 9.23
CA VAL A 151 6.34 -2.73 10.53
C VAL A 151 4.83 -2.66 10.43
N LYS A 152 4.16 -3.29 11.39
CA LYS A 152 2.75 -3.04 11.69
C LYS A 152 2.66 -2.10 12.88
N PHE A 153 1.93 -1.00 12.73
CA PHE A 153 1.67 -0.08 13.84
C PHE A 153 0.41 -0.49 14.60
N HIS A 154 0.54 -0.60 15.91
CA HIS A 154 -0.54 -0.90 16.83
C HIS A 154 -0.85 0.37 17.64
N LYS A 155 -2.11 0.83 17.59
CA LYS A 155 -2.55 2.08 18.24
C LYS A 155 -2.89 1.91 19.72
N CYS A 156 -3.43 0.75 20.11
CA CYS A 156 -3.81 0.46 21.49
C CYS A 156 -2.64 -0.24 22.18
N THR A 157 -1.92 0.50 23.04
CA THR A 157 -0.46 0.45 23.27
C THR A 157 0.29 0.86 22.01
N VAL A 158 0.96 2.01 22.05
CA VAL A 158 1.64 2.61 20.89
C VAL A 158 2.92 1.83 20.62
N ARG A 159 2.81 0.82 19.75
CA ARG A 159 3.92 -0.09 19.47
C ARG A 159 3.99 -0.46 17.99
N THR A 160 5.17 -0.87 17.56
CA THR A 160 5.41 -1.42 16.23
C THR A 160 5.88 -2.85 16.32
N GLU A 161 5.37 -3.69 15.42
CA GLU A 161 5.77 -5.09 15.28
C GLU A 161 6.45 -5.27 13.93
N PRO A 162 7.71 -5.73 13.87
CA PRO A 162 8.41 -5.93 12.61
C PRO A 162 8.03 -7.27 11.96
N PHE A 163 7.94 -7.25 10.64
CA PHE A 163 7.61 -8.38 9.79
C PHE A 163 8.66 -8.56 8.70
N LYS A 164 9.02 -9.81 8.42
CA LYS A 164 9.62 -10.17 7.12
C LYS A 164 8.49 -10.44 6.13
N VAL A 165 8.53 -9.74 5.00
CA VAL A 165 7.48 -9.76 3.98
C VAL A 165 8.07 -10.22 2.66
N SER A 166 7.33 -11.00 1.89
CA SER A 166 7.65 -11.34 0.51
C SER A 166 6.45 -11.07 -0.38
N ILE A 167 6.67 -10.34 -1.46
CA ILE A 167 5.65 -10.03 -2.48
C ILE A 167 6.24 -10.39 -3.83
N ASP A 168 5.59 -11.32 -4.52
CA ASP A 168 6.05 -11.75 -5.83
C ASP A 168 5.51 -10.88 -6.98
N THR A 169 6.01 -11.09 -8.20
CA THR A 169 5.59 -10.33 -9.38
C THR A 169 4.12 -10.54 -9.77
N LEU A 170 3.46 -11.56 -9.23
CA LEU A 170 2.04 -11.85 -9.44
C LEU A 170 1.17 -11.23 -8.32
N GLY A 171 1.77 -10.51 -7.38
CA GLY A 171 1.09 -9.91 -6.23
C GLY A 171 0.82 -10.89 -5.09
N ASN A 172 1.38 -12.11 -5.09
CA ASN A 172 1.21 -13.01 -3.97
C ASN A 172 1.98 -12.49 -2.75
N TYR A 173 1.27 -12.26 -1.66
CA TYR A 173 1.79 -11.72 -0.42
C TYR A 173 1.99 -12.83 0.64
N LYS A 174 3.11 -12.76 1.36
CA LYS A 174 3.33 -13.49 2.61
C LYS A 174 4.05 -12.59 3.60
N ALA A 175 3.66 -12.64 4.87
CA ALA A 175 4.38 -11.97 5.94
C ALA A 175 4.55 -12.88 7.16
N LYS A 176 5.67 -12.73 7.83
CA LYS A 176 6.00 -13.42 9.07
C LYS A 176 6.46 -12.40 10.11
N SER A 177 5.74 -12.32 11.22
CA SER A 177 6.17 -11.53 12.38
C SER A 177 7.52 -12.04 12.87
N LEU A 178 8.39 -11.13 13.32
CA LEU A 178 9.63 -11.50 13.98
C LEU A 178 9.43 -11.80 15.47
N GLY A 179 8.21 -11.62 15.99
CA GLY A 179 7.81 -12.11 17.31
C GLY A 179 8.19 -11.20 18.48
N PHE A 180 8.32 -9.88 18.25
CA PHE A 180 8.58 -8.90 19.29
C PHE A 180 7.99 -7.55 18.92
N PHE A 181 7.90 -6.64 19.88
CA PHE A 181 7.33 -5.31 19.74
C PHE A 181 8.32 -4.25 20.20
N TYR A 182 8.25 -3.09 19.54
CA TYR A 182 8.91 -1.88 20.00
C TYR A 182 7.86 -0.89 20.44
N ASP A 183 7.94 -0.45 21.67
CA ASP A 183 7.16 0.68 22.14
C ASP A 183 7.76 1.98 21.57
N VAL A 184 6.88 2.83 21.06
CA VAL A 184 7.27 4.04 20.34
C VAL A 184 7.53 5.20 21.31
N ASP A 185 6.96 5.16 22.51
CA ASP A 185 7.05 6.22 23.51
C ASP A 185 8.33 6.07 24.36
N ASP A 186 8.70 4.83 24.71
CA ASP A 186 9.84 4.55 25.59
C ASP A 186 11.08 3.98 24.85
N TYR A 187 10.99 3.74 23.54
CA TYR A 187 12.00 3.06 22.71
C TYR A 187 12.45 1.69 23.26
N THR A 188 11.60 1.04 24.05
CA THR A 188 11.90 -0.21 24.74
C THR A 188 11.31 -1.40 23.98
N CYS A 189 12.01 -2.51 24.09
CA CYS A 189 11.66 -3.76 23.43
C CYS A 189 10.89 -4.68 24.36
N TYR A 190 9.84 -5.30 23.82
CA TYR A 190 9.04 -6.28 24.51
C TYR A 190 8.91 -7.54 23.64
N ASP A 191 9.17 -8.71 24.24
CA ASP A 191 8.93 -10.02 23.61
C ASP A 191 7.46 -10.45 23.77
#